data_AF-A0A844WW16-F1
#
_entry.id   AF-A0A844WW16-F1
#
_cell.length_a   1.000
_cell.length_b   1.000
_cell.length_c   1.000
_cell.angle_alpha   90.00
_cell.angle_beta   90.00
_cell.angle_gamma   90.00
#
_symmetry.space_group_name_H-M   'P 1'
#
loop_
_entity.id
_entity.type
_entity.pdbx_description
1 polymer ?
#
loop_
_entity_poly.entity_id
_entity_poly.type
_entity_poly.pdbx_seq_one_letter_code
_entity_poly.pdbx_strand_id
1 'polypeptide(L)'
;MELFVNMYCDFIDEKKAFADLKKIMRLWDINDNSQRLMDLFFEQLVRSKWDRHRIYNFAFVYIKDNLSDTDYDDIPEAAFDYLADIESSIIGYCSYDSFLKIPDEPHNKNELIAYVRGQKWKN
;
A
#
# COMPACT_ATOMS: atom_id res chain seq x y z
N MET A 1 -21.08 -9.93 -3.00
CA MET A 1 -20.75 -8.57 -3.49
C MET A 1 -21.26 -7.48 -2.53
N GLU A 2 -21.31 -7.76 -1.22
CA GLU A 2 -21.83 -6.83 -0.19
C GLU A 2 -20.74 -6.29 0.76
N LEU A 3 -19.50 -6.79 0.66
CA LEU A 3 -18.40 -6.38 1.54
C LEU A 3 -17.82 -4.99 1.23
N PHE A 4 -18.17 -4.39 0.09
CA PHE A 4 -17.48 -3.19 -0.41
C PHE A 4 -18.29 -1.88 -0.29
N VAL A 5 -19.57 -1.92 0.09
CA VAL A 5 -20.44 -0.73 0.05
C VAL A 5 -20.29 0.18 1.28
N ASN A 6 -19.83 -0.33 2.42
CA ASN A 6 -19.65 0.46 3.65
C ASN A 6 -18.24 1.07 3.82
N MET A 7 -17.49 1.20 2.72
CA MET A 7 -16.07 1.54 2.77
C MET A 7 -15.79 3.02 2.48
N TYR A 8 -16.70 3.91 2.87
CA TYR A 8 -16.54 5.36 2.74
C TYR A 8 -16.45 6.01 4.13
N CYS A 9 -15.29 6.64 4.37
CA CYS A 9 -15.02 7.67 5.40
C CYS A 9 -14.68 7.28 6.85
N ASP A 10 -14.33 6.04 7.17
CA ASP A 10 -13.75 5.75 8.49
C ASP A 10 -12.23 5.96 8.50
N PHE A 11 -11.73 6.63 9.54
CA PHE A 11 -10.31 6.63 9.90
C PHE A 11 -9.85 5.17 9.99
N ILE A 12 -9.11 4.70 8.99
CA ILE A 12 -8.50 3.38 9.06
C ILE A 12 -7.37 3.49 10.08
N ASP A 13 -7.53 2.85 11.23
CA ASP A 13 -6.43 2.60 12.16
C ASP A 13 -5.57 1.42 11.67
N GLU A 14 -4.35 1.32 12.16
CA GLU A 14 -3.38 0.31 11.71
C GLU A 14 -3.84 -1.12 12.00
N LYS A 15 -4.60 -1.33 13.07
CA LYS A 15 -5.11 -2.65 13.45
C LYS A 15 -6.17 -3.14 12.47
N LYS A 16 -7.09 -2.26 12.07
CA LYS A 16 -8.10 -2.55 11.05
C LYS A 16 -7.44 -2.77 9.68
N ALA A 17 -6.52 -1.89 9.30
CA ALA A 17 -5.73 -2.03 8.07
C ALA A 17 -5.02 -3.40 8.00
N PHE A 18 -4.37 -3.80 9.09
CA PHE A 18 -3.69 -5.09 9.19
C PHE A 18 -4.64 -6.27 9.05
N ALA A 19 -5.78 -6.23 9.75
CA ALA A 19 -6.77 -7.30 9.66
C ALA A 19 -7.33 -7.48 8.25
N ASP A 20 -7.54 -6.39 7.51
CA ASP A 20 -8.06 -6.43 6.15
C ASP A 20 -6.98 -6.87 5.15
N LEU A 21 -5.76 -6.34 5.24
CA LEU A 21 -4.65 -6.79 4.42
C LEU A 21 -4.35 -8.28 4.62
N LYS A 22 -4.35 -8.76 5.87
CA LYS A 22 -4.12 -10.17 6.18
C LYS A 22 -5.15 -11.09 5.52
N LYS A 23 -6.41 -10.68 5.44
CA LYS A 23 -7.44 -11.44 4.71
C LYS A 23 -7.15 -11.48 3.21
N ILE A 24 -6.73 -10.35 2.63
CA ILE A 24 -6.35 -10.28 1.21
C ILE A 24 -5.20 -11.25 0.93
N MET A 25 -4.15 -11.21 1.77
CA MET A 25 -2.97 -12.08 1.62
C MET A 25 -3.31 -13.56 1.80
N ARG A 26 -4.15 -13.94 2.77
CA ARG A 26 -4.57 -15.34 2.98
C ARG A 26 -5.43 -15.90 1.85
N LEU A 27 -6.15 -15.05 1.12
CA LEU A 27 -7.02 -15.47 0.02
C LEU A 27 -6.32 -15.43 -1.33
N TRP A 28 -4.98 -15.25 -1.34
CA TRP A 28 -4.22 -14.95 -2.55
C TRP A 28 -4.45 -15.96 -3.67
N ASP A 29 -4.26 -17.25 -3.38
CA ASP A 29 -4.37 -18.33 -4.35
C ASP A 29 -5.81 -18.71 -4.72
N ILE A 30 -6.79 -18.24 -3.95
CA ILE A 30 -8.21 -18.54 -4.16
C ILE A 30 -8.85 -17.52 -5.11
N ASN A 31 -8.21 -16.36 -5.30
CA ASN A 31 -8.76 -15.25 -6.06
C ASN A 31 -7.80 -14.79 -7.16
N ASP A 32 -8.23 -14.95 -8.41
CA ASP A 32 -7.48 -14.53 -9.60
C ASP A 32 -7.17 -13.02 -9.64
N ASN A 33 -7.78 -12.21 -8.77
CA ASN A 33 -7.60 -10.76 -8.68
C ASN A 33 -6.91 -10.28 -7.38
N SER A 34 -6.17 -11.15 -6.69
CA SER A 34 -5.53 -10.80 -5.41
C SER A 34 -4.57 -9.61 -5.48
N GLN A 35 -3.78 -9.48 -6.56
CA GLN A 35 -2.93 -8.30 -6.80
C GLN A 35 -3.77 -7.02 -6.83
N ARG A 36 -4.84 -7.00 -7.64
CA ARG A 36 -5.75 -5.85 -7.75
C ARG A 36 -6.41 -5.51 -6.41
N LEU A 37 -6.74 -6.51 -5.57
CA LEU A 37 -7.29 -6.24 -4.25
C LEU A 37 -6.27 -5.58 -3.32
N MET A 38 -5.02 -6.00 -3.38
CA MET A 38 -3.94 -5.37 -2.64
C MET A 38 -3.68 -3.94 -3.14
N ASP A 39 -3.67 -3.71 -4.45
CA ASP A 39 -3.57 -2.36 -5.04
C ASP A 39 -4.68 -1.45 -4.52
N LEU A 40 -5.94 -1.90 -4.61
CA LEU A 40 -7.09 -1.14 -4.13
C LEU A 40 -7.02 -0.84 -2.63
N PHE A 41 -6.47 -1.78 -1.83
CA PHE A 41 -6.24 -1.57 -0.41
C PHE A 41 -5.23 -0.44 -0.17
N PHE A 42 -4.08 -0.44 -0.84
CA PHE A 42 -3.09 0.63 -0.67
C PHE A 42 -3.58 1.98 -1.23
N GLU A 43 -4.28 1.99 -2.36
CA GLU A 43 -4.97 3.19 -2.86
C GLU A 43 -5.94 3.75 -1.82
N GLN A 44 -6.63 2.89 -1.08
CA GLN A 44 -7.56 3.32 -0.07
C GLN A 44 -6.84 3.93 1.14
N LEU A 45 -5.71 3.37 1.60
CA LEU A 45 -4.90 3.99 2.65
C LEU A 45 -4.50 5.42 2.25
N VAL A 46 -4.07 5.58 0.99
CA VAL A 46 -3.74 6.89 0.40
C VAL A 46 -4.95 7.83 0.41
N ARG A 47 -6.14 7.36 -0.03
CA ARG A 47 -7.39 8.15 -0.01
C ARG A 47 -7.80 8.53 1.42
N SER A 48 -7.51 7.68 2.40
CA SER A 48 -7.69 7.90 3.83
C SER A 48 -6.60 8.79 4.45
N LYS A 49 -5.84 9.52 3.63
CA LYS A 49 -4.83 10.52 4.04
C LYS A 49 -3.65 9.93 4.80
N TRP A 50 -3.33 8.65 4.58
CA TRP A 50 -2.05 8.13 5.02
C TRP A 50 -0.95 8.65 4.10
N ASP A 51 0.07 9.28 4.69
CA ASP A 51 1.25 9.71 3.96
C ASP A 51 2.21 8.54 3.67
N ARG A 52 3.21 8.78 2.83
CA ARG A 52 4.21 7.79 2.44
C ARG A 52 4.93 7.15 3.63
N HIS A 53 5.28 7.95 4.63
CA HIS A 53 6.00 7.49 5.81
C HIS A 53 5.14 6.55 6.66
N ARG A 54 3.85 6.87 6.83
CA ARG A 54 2.89 6.02 7.54
C ARG A 54 2.64 4.72 6.79
N ILE A 55 2.43 4.76 5.47
CA ILE A 55 2.24 3.57 4.64
C ILE A 55 3.50 2.69 4.69
N TYR A 56 4.69 3.30 4.60
CA TYR A 56 5.97 2.59 4.74
C TYR A 56 6.08 1.88 6.10
N ASN A 57 5.89 2.59 7.21
CA ASN A 57 5.99 1.98 8.54
C ASN A 57 4.96 0.88 8.74
N PHE A 58 3.75 1.04 8.19
CA PHE A 58 2.75 -0.01 8.23
C PHE A 58 3.18 -1.25 7.44
N ALA A 59 3.58 -1.07 6.18
CA ALA A 59 3.96 -2.18 5.30
C ALA A 59 5.21 -2.92 5.80
N PHE A 60 6.19 -2.19 6.33
CA PHE A 60 7.50 -2.73 6.67
C PHE A 60 7.66 -3.14 8.14
N VAL A 61 7.13 -2.34 9.07
CA VAL A 61 7.32 -2.55 10.51
C VAL A 61 6.08 -3.21 11.10
N TYR A 62 4.92 -2.57 10.97
CA TYR A 62 3.71 -3.00 11.66
C TYR A 62 3.28 -4.42 11.24
N ILE A 63 3.22 -4.71 9.94
CA ILE A 63 2.82 -6.04 9.46
C ILE A 63 3.73 -7.11 10.04
N LYS A 64 5.05 -6.94 9.89
CA LYS A 64 6.05 -7.91 10.36
C LYS A 64 5.96 -8.16 11.86
N ASP A 65 5.78 -7.11 12.65
CA ASP A 65 5.69 -7.21 14.12
C ASP A 65 4.38 -7.86 14.60
N ASN A 66 3.34 -7.94 13.75
CA ASN A 66 2.01 -8.42 14.11
C ASN A 66 1.59 -9.73 13.42
N LEU A 67 2.39 -10.25 12.48
CA LEU A 67 2.18 -11.58 11.92
C LEU A 67 2.59 -12.64 12.95
N SER A 68 1.74 -13.63 13.13
CA SER A 68 2.06 -14.82 13.92
C SER A 68 2.77 -15.88 13.07
N ASP A 69 3.43 -16.85 13.71
CA ASP A 69 4.04 -18.00 13.01
C ASP A 69 3.03 -18.71 12.08
N THR A 70 1.80 -18.91 12.56
CA THR A 70 0.72 -19.50 11.75
C THR A 70 0.33 -18.62 10.57
N ASP A 71 0.41 -17.29 10.69
CA ASP A 71 0.17 -16.42 9.53
C ASP A 71 1.24 -16.60 8.45
N TYR A 72 2.50 -16.84 8.83
CA TYR A 72 3.57 -17.13 7.88
C TYR A 72 3.39 -18.48 7.18
N ASP A 73 2.83 -19.48 7.87
CA ASP A 73 2.53 -20.78 7.27
C ASP A 73 1.30 -20.74 6.34
N ASP A 74 0.27 -19.96 6.71
CA ASP A 74 -1.02 -19.91 6.00
C ASP A 74 -1.03 -18.97 4.79
N ILE A 75 -0.19 -17.93 4.77
CA ILE A 75 -0.16 -16.93 3.70
C ILE A 75 0.75 -17.42 2.57
N PRO A 76 0.25 -17.50 1.32
CA PRO A 76 1.08 -17.89 0.18
C PRO A 76 2.27 -16.95 -0.05
N GLU A 77 3.42 -17.52 -0.45
CA GLU A 77 4.65 -16.79 -0.75
C GLU A 77 4.43 -15.66 -1.76
N ALA A 78 3.63 -15.90 -2.80
CA ALA A 78 3.30 -14.90 -3.83
C ALA A 78 2.63 -13.63 -3.27
N ALA A 79 1.91 -13.72 -2.15
CA ALA A 79 1.35 -12.56 -1.48
C ALA A 79 2.42 -11.72 -0.77
N PHE A 80 3.44 -12.37 -0.20
CA PHE A 80 4.59 -11.70 0.40
C PHE A 80 5.49 -11.07 -0.66
N ASP A 81 5.75 -11.78 -1.77
CA ASP A 81 6.53 -11.25 -2.90
C ASP A 81 5.91 -9.96 -3.43
N TYR A 82 4.58 -9.95 -3.63
CA TYR A 82 3.91 -8.74 -4.09
C TYR A 82 3.89 -7.63 -3.04
N LEU A 83 3.76 -7.95 -1.75
CA LEU A 83 3.89 -6.95 -0.69
C LEU A 83 5.29 -6.31 -0.70
N ALA A 84 6.34 -7.07 -1.01
CA ALA A 84 7.71 -6.57 -1.16
C ALA A 84 7.88 -5.69 -2.41
N ASP A 85 7.19 -6.00 -3.52
CA ASP A 85 7.10 -5.11 -4.69
C ASP A 85 6.47 -3.76 -4.30
N ILE A 86 5.42 -3.80 -3.47
CA ILE A 86 4.76 -2.60 -2.97
C ILE A 86 5.70 -1.77 -2.10
N GLU A 87 6.38 -2.41 -1.16
CA GLU A 87 7.43 -1.78 -0.35
C GLU A 87 8.48 -1.12 -1.23
N SER A 88 8.97 -1.82 -2.24
CA SER A 88 9.97 -1.32 -3.18
C SER A 88 9.49 -0.09 -3.94
N SER A 89 8.21 -0.03 -4.33
CA SER A 89 7.62 1.18 -4.94
C SER A 89 7.41 2.32 -3.94
N ILE A 90 7.17 2.02 -2.66
CA ILE A 90 7.07 3.04 -1.62
C ILE A 90 8.45 3.69 -1.42
N ILE A 91 9.52 2.89 -1.38
CA ILE A 91 10.89 3.36 -1.23
C ILE A 91 11.40 4.02 -2.53
N GLY A 92 10.99 3.51 -3.69
CA GLY A 92 11.44 3.93 -5.01
C GLY A 92 10.87 5.26 -5.53
N TYR A 93 10.24 6.09 -4.68
CA TYR A 93 9.56 7.36 -5.04
C TYR A 93 10.43 8.37 -5.82
N CYS A 94 11.74 8.16 -5.86
CA CYS A 94 12.67 8.88 -6.73
C CYS A 94 12.59 8.46 -8.21
N SER A 95 11.73 7.49 -8.55
CA SER A 95 11.36 7.11 -9.91
C SER A 95 9.91 7.52 -10.19
N TYR A 96 9.69 8.25 -11.28
CA TYR A 96 8.32 8.57 -11.72
C TYR A 96 7.55 7.31 -12.19
N ASP A 97 8.23 6.19 -12.36
CA ASP A 97 7.65 4.88 -12.73
C ASP A 97 7.15 4.08 -11.51
N SER A 98 7.30 4.58 -10.28
CA SER A 98 6.68 3.94 -9.10
C SER A 98 5.16 3.84 -9.26
N PHE A 99 4.59 2.66 -9.01
CA PHE A 99 3.16 2.40 -9.20
C PHE A 99 2.30 3.10 -8.13
N LEU A 100 2.79 3.20 -6.88
CA LEU A 100 2.05 3.89 -5.81
C LEU A 100 2.16 5.41 -5.97
N LYS A 101 1.07 6.02 -6.44
CA LYS A 101 0.91 7.49 -6.53
C LYS A 101 0.21 8.01 -5.29
N ILE A 102 0.84 8.94 -4.57
CA ILE A 102 0.28 9.60 -3.40
C ILE A 102 -0.06 11.05 -3.80
N PRO A 103 -1.25 11.57 -3.45
CA PRO A 103 -1.57 12.98 -3.63
C PRO A 103 -0.49 13.86 -3.01
N ASP A 104 -0.22 15.01 -3.63
CA ASP A 104 0.83 15.92 -3.19
C ASP A 104 2.27 15.40 -3.35
N GLU A 105 2.50 14.46 -4.27
CA GLU A 105 3.82 14.06 -4.77
C GLU A 105 3.97 14.22 -6.30
N PRO A 106 5.19 14.19 -6.85
CA PRO A 106 5.40 14.23 -8.30
C PRO A 106 4.81 13.04 -9.07
N HIS A 107 3.98 13.31 -10.06
CA HIS A 107 3.30 12.29 -10.88
C HIS A 107 4.00 12.03 -12.22
N ASN A 108 4.91 12.90 -12.63
CA ASN A 108 5.68 12.77 -13.87
C ASN A 108 7.14 13.22 -13.70
N LYS A 109 7.96 12.93 -14.70
CA LYS A 109 9.39 13.24 -14.71
C LYS A 109 9.68 14.73 -14.46
N ASN A 110 8.88 15.64 -15.00
CA ASN A 110 9.11 17.08 -14.87
C ASN A 110 8.83 17.56 -13.45
N GLU A 111 7.73 17.10 -12.84
CA GLU A 111 7.41 17.38 -11.44
C GLU A 111 8.48 16.81 -10.51
N LEU A 112 9.02 15.62 -10.81
CA LEU A 112 10.07 15.00 -10.00
C LEU A 112 11.37 15.82 -10.06
N ILE A 113 11.76 16.26 -11.25
CA ILE A 113 12.91 17.17 -11.43
C ILE A 113 12.69 18.49 -10.67
N ALA A 114 11.49 19.05 -10.74
CA ALA A 114 11.14 20.29 -10.04
C ALA A 114 11.10 20.12 -8.51
N TYR A 115 10.69 18.95 -8.02
CA TYR A 115 10.76 18.55 -6.61
C TYR A 115 12.21 18.50 -6.12
N VAL A 116 13.09 17.79 -6.83
CA VAL A 116 14.54 17.73 -6.52
C VAL A 116 15.18 19.13 -6.55
N ARG A 117 14.71 20.02 -7.42
CA ARG A 117 15.18 21.42 -7.53
C ARG A 117 14.56 22.38 -6.49
N GLY A 118 14.06 21.86 -5.37
CA GLY A 118 13.55 22.66 -4.25
C GLY A 118 12.04 22.86 -4.28
N GLN A 119 11.28 21.80 -4.51
CA GLN A 119 9.82 21.77 -4.38
C GLN A 119 9.03 22.74 -5.30
N LYS A 120 9.60 23.13 -6.45
CA LYS A 120 9.01 24.12 -7.37
C LYS A 120 7.88 23.59 -8.27
N TRP A 121 7.23 22.51 -7.84
CA TRP A 121 6.24 21.78 -8.64
C TRP A 121 4.80 22.00 -8.16
N LYS A 122 4.62 22.51 -6.93
CA LYS A 122 3.34 22.98 -6.41
C LYS A 122 3.15 24.44 -6.86
N ASN A 123 2.42 24.64 -7.95
CA ASN A 123 1.95 25.97 -8.39
C ASN A 123 0.45 26.10 -8.10
#